data_AF-A0A927DMV0-F1
#
_entry.id   AF-A0A927DMV0-F1
#
_cell.length_a   1.000
_cell.length_b   1.000
_cell.length_c   1.000
_cell.angle_alpha   90.00
_cell.angle_beta   90.00
_cell.angle_gamma   90.00
#
_symmetry.space_group_name_H-M   'P 1'
#
loop_
_entity.id
_entity.type
_entity.pdbx_description
1 polymer ?
#
loop_
_entity_poly.entity_id
_entity_poly.type
_entity_poly.pdbx_seq_one_letter_code
_entity_poly.pdbx_strand_id
1 'polypeptide(L)'
;MKKTASGEISVPIDFESEGTKKIVYLLGPIYNAMINGNLLLVDEFDSKFHTLLSKFLFRIFHAQSEGLSQIIAAVQDVNLMNTDCFRRDQIWFVDKDIKSGSSHLYSLVEYKEKQRTLKSSYGHDYLSGAFDAIPLFDNLDEFEKLMPEG
;
A
#
# COMPACT_ATOMS: atom_id res chain seq x y z
N MET A 1 -22.07 7.47 13.80
CA MET A 1 -23.27 8.32 13.63
C MET A 1 -23.17 9.02 12.29
N LYS A 2 -24.25 9.06 11.50
CA LYS A 2 -24.31 9.79 10.22
C LYS A 2 -25.22 10.99 10.38
N LYS A 3 -24.77 12.14 9.85
CA LYS A 3 -25.57 13.36 9.79
C LYS A 3 -26.59 13.25 8.65
N THR A 4 -27.84 13.53 8.96
CA THR A 4 -28.95 13.66 8.03
C THR A 4 -29.57 15.05 8.20
N ALA A 5 -30.45 15.43 7.27
CA ALA A 5 -31.24 16.66 7.41
C ALA A 5 -32.10 16.68 8.68
N SER A 6 -32.40 15.52 9.27
CA SER A 6 -33.23 15.35 10.46
C SER A 6 -32.46 15.13 11.77
N GLY A 7 -31.12 15.16 11.73
CA GLY A 7 -30.28 14.98 12.92
C GLY A 7 -29.17 13.96 12.70
N GLU A 8 -28.79 13.23 13.75
CA GLU A 8 -27.79 12.17 13.65
C GLU A 8 -28.41 10.80 13.89
N ILE A 9 -28.10 9.85 13.02
CA ILE A 9 -28.60 8.47 13.13
C ILE A 9 -27.42 7.54 13.41
N SER A 10 -27.60 6.63 14.36
CA SER A 10 -26.66 5.54 14.56
C SER A 10 -26.91 4.46 13.51
N VAL A 11 -25.87 4.10 12.77
CA VAL A 11 -25.90 3.04 11.77
C VAL A 11 -25.09 1.88 12.35
N PRO A 12 -25.64 0.66 12.46
CA PRO A 12 -24.86 -0.49 12.92
C PRO A 12 -23.70 -0.75 11.95
N ILE A 13 -22.56 -1.21 12.48
CA ILE A 13 -21.34 -1.39 11.70
C ILE A 13 -21.54 -2.34 10.50
N ASP A 14 -22.45 -3.31 10.62
CA ASP A 14 -22.75 -4.29 9.56
C ASP A 14 -23.33 -3.65 8.30
N PHE A 15 -24.02 -2.52 8.44
CA PHE A 15 -24.60 -1.74 7.34
C PHE A 15 -23.62 -0.74 6.70
N GLU A 16 -22.41 -0.59 7.24
CA GLU A 16 -21.38 0.25 6.64
C GLU A 16 -20.70 -0.45 5.45
N SER A 17 -20.08 0.34 4.58
CA SER A 17 -19.26 -0.20 3.49
C SER A 17 -18.01 -0.89 4.06
N GLU A 18 -17.46 -1.83 3.30
CA GLU A 18 -16.23 -2.53 3.68
C GLU A 18 -15.05 -1.57 3.90
N GLY A 19 -14.96 -0.50 3.12
CA GLY A 19 -13.96 0.55 3.34
C GLY A 19 -14.13 1.24 4.69
N THR A 20 -15.36 1.62 5.06
CA THR A 20 -15.64 2.23 6.37
C THR A 20 -15.33 1.26 7.52
N LYS A 21 -15.77 -0.01 7.41
CA LYS A 21 -15.47 -1.04 8.40
C LYS A 21 -13.96 -1.19 8.61
N LYS A 22 -13.21 -1.30 7.51
CA LYS A 22 -11.74 -1.42 7.55
C LYS A 22 -11.08 -0.22 8.24
N ILE A 23 -11.49 1.01 7.94
CA ILE A 23 -10.96 2.21 8.64
C ILE A 23 -11.18 2.08 10.14
N VAL A 24 -12.40 1.77 10.58
CA VAL A 24 -12.74 1.67 12.00
C VAL A 24 -11.87 0.62 12.69
N TYR A 25 -11.68 -0.54 12.06
CA TYR A 25 -10.83 -1.60 12.61
C TYR A 25 -9.34 -1.25 12.60
N LEU A 26 -8.87 -0.46 11.64
CA LEU A 26 -7.45 -0.13 11.49
C LEU A 26 -7.01 1.08 12.35
N LEU A 27 -7.92 2.01 12.65
CA LEU A 27 -7.63 3.20 13.45
C LEU A 27 -7.16 2.85 14.88
N GLY A 28 -7.75 1.81 15.50
CA GLY A 28 -7.36 1.36 16.83
C GLY A 28 -5.89 0.88 16.90
N PRO A 29 -5.49 -0.09 16.06
CA PRO A 29 -4.10 -0.53 15.95
C PRO A 29 -3.13 0.58 15.58
N ILE A 30 -3.46 1.45 14.62
CA ILE A 30 -2.62 2.60 14.25
C ILE A 30 -2.41 3.52 15.46
N TYR A 31 -3.49 3.88 16.16
CA TYR A 31 -3.41 4.71 17.37
C TYR A 31 -2.56 4.05 18.45
N ASN A 32 -2.79 2.78 18.74
CA ASN A 32 -2.02 2.00 19.71
C ASN A 32 -0.53 1.97 19.37
N ALA A 33 -0.18 1.81 18.08
CA ALA A 33 1.20 1.82 17.63
C ALA A 33 1.87 3.18 17.86
N MET A 34 1.18 4.28 17.54
CA MET A 34 1.68 5.64 17.75
C MET A 34 1.94 5.95 19.23
N ILE A 35 0.97 5.67 20.12
CA ILE A 35 1.09 6.08 21.53
C ILE A 35 2.09 5.23 22.34
N ASN A 36 2.28 3.97 21.96
CA ASN A 36 3.10 3.02 22.72
C ASN A 36 4.45 2.74 22.07
N GLY A 37 4.77 3.37 20.93
CA GLY A 37 6.05 3.15 20.25
C GLY A 37 6.18 1.75 19.63
N ASN A 38 5.05 1.11 19.28
CA ASN A 38 5.05 -0.29 18.82
C ASN A 38 5.22 -0.40 17.29
N LEU A 39 5.62 -1.60 16.85
CA LEU A 39 5.57 -2.02 15.46
C LEU A 39 4.16 -2.54 15.10
N LEU A 40 3.60 -2.02 14.02
CA LEU A 40 2.36 -2.49 13.42
C LEU A 40 2.65 -3.10 12.04
N LEU A 41 2.29 -4.36 11.86
CA LEU A 41 2.37 -5.07 10.58
C LEU A 41 0.98 -5.12 9.96
N VAL A 42 0.84 -4.65 8.71
CA VAL A 42 -0.45 -4.64 8.00
C VAL A 42 -0.27 -5.21 6.61
N ASP A 43 -0.89 -6.35 6.34
CA ASP A 43 -1.00 -6.84 4.97
C ASP A 43 -2.12 -6.11 4.23
N GLU A 44 -1.93 -5.90 2.93
CA GLU A 44 -2.83 -5.17 2.03
C GLU A 44 -3.44 -3.89 2.66
N PHE A 45 -2.60 -2.99 3.16
CA PHE A 45 -3.03 -1.80 3.92
C PHE A 45 -4.04 -0.94 3.15
N ASP A 46 -3.88 -0.84 1.84
CA ASP A 46 -4.69 -0.03 0.93
C ASP A 46 -5.91 -0.76 0.37
N SER A 47 -6.11 -2.06 0.67
CA SER A 47 -7.28 -2.78 0.18
C SER A 47 -8.58 -2.11 0.61
N LYS A 48 -9.53 -1.95 -0.33
CA LYS A 48 -10.81 -1.24 -0.12
C LYS A 48 -10.69 0.26 0.20
N PHE A 49 -9.49 0.83 0.21
CA PHE A 49 -9.29 2.27 0.39
C PHE A 49 -9.11 2.97 -0.94
N HIS A 50 -9.58 4.21 -0.99
CA HIS A 50 -9.15 5.14 -2.01
C HIS A 50 -7.72 5.59 -1.72
N THR A 51 -6.87 5.75 -2.74
CA THR A 51 -5.47 6.21 -2.62
C THR A 51 -5.30 7.36 -1.64
N LEU A 52 -6.14 8.40 -1.77
CA LEU A 52 -6.05 9.60 -0.93
C LEU A 52 -6.26 9.31 0.56
N LEU A 53 -7.11 8.34 0.89
CA LEU A 53 -7.34 7.94 2.27
C LEU A 53 -6.11 7.22 2.83
N SER A 54 -5.53 6.29 2.07
CA SER A 54 -4.29 5.61 2.46
C SER A 54 -3.17 6.62 2.70
N LYS A 55 -2.97 7.58 1.78
CA LYS A 55 -2.01 8.69 1.94
C LYS A 55 -2.30 9.51 3.20
N PHE A 56 -3.56 9.82 3.48
CA PHE A 56 -3.93 10.58 4.65
C PHE A 56 -3.59 9.84 5.96
N LEU A 57 -3.84 8.54 6.04
CA LEU A 57 -3.49 7.72 7.21
C LEU A 57 -1.98 7.66 7.44
N PHE A 58 -1.17 7.44 6.39
CA PHE A 58 0.28 7.48 6.51
C PHE A 58 0.80 8.86 6.92
N ARG A 59 0.22 9.94 6.39
CA ARG A 59 0.58 11.32 6.79
C ARG A 59 0.24 11.60 8.25
N ILE A 60 -0.91 11.12 8.75
CA ILE A 60 -1.23 11.20 10.17
C ILE A 60 -0.16 10.46 10.98
N PHE A 61 0.16 9.22 10.60
CA PHE A 61 1.16 8.43 11.28
C PHE A 61 2.49 9.17 11.32
N HIS A 62 3.04 9.61 10.18
CA HIS A 62 4.30 10.35 10.13
C HIS A 62 4.31 11.65 10.94
N ALA A 63 3.17 12.33 11.06
CA ALA A 63 3.08 13.60 11.78
C ALA A 63 2.87 13.44 13.29
N GLN A 64 2.27 12.34 13.73
CA GLN A 64 1.84 12.12 15.13
C GLN A 64 2.60 10.99 15.83
N SER A 65 3.34 10.16 15.08
CA SER A 65 4.19 9.12 15.64
C SER A 65 5.34 9.75 16.42
N GLU A 66 5.38 9.51 17.73
CA GLU A 66 6.51 9.90 18.57
C GLU A 66 7.39 8.67 18.89
N GLY A 67 8.71 8.85 18.89
CA GLY A 67 9.64 7.79 19.28
C GLY A 67 9.86 6.69 18.24
N LEU A 68 9.79 5.42 18.67
CA LEU A 68 10.19 4.24 17.90
C LEU A 68 9.03 3.51 17.19
N SER A 69 7.83 4.10 17.14
CA SER A 69 6.69 3.46 16.48
C SER A 69 6.93 3.27 14.98
N GLN A 70 6.51 2.14 14.43
CA GLN A 70 6.70 1.81 13.02
C GLN A 70 5.46 1.15 12.43
N ILE A 71 5.20 1.40 11.16
CA ILE A 71 4.28 0.61 10.34
C ILE A 71 5.08 -0.05 9.23
N ILE A 72 4.96 -1.37 9.11
CA ILE A 72 5.37 -2.11 7.91
C ILE A 72 4.10 -2.59 7.23
N ALA A 73 3.88 -2.13 6.00
CA ALA A 73 2.68 -2.40 5.25
C ALA A 73 2.99 -2.94 3.87
N ALA A 74 2.27 -3.99 3.47
CA ALA A 74 2.17 -4.36 2.06
C ALA A 74 1.08 -3.51 1.39
N VAL A 75 1.35 -3.04 0.19
CA VAL A 75 0.43 -2.20 -0.59
C VAL A 75 0.38 -2.62 -2.04
N GLN A 76 -0.76 -2.42 -2.70
CA GLN A 76 -0.95 -2.68 -4.13
C GLN A 76 -1.04 -1.37 -4.95
N ASP A 77 -1.41 -0.26 -4.32
CA ASP A 77 -1.60 1.03 -4.95
C ASP A 77 -0.27 1.74 -5.23
N VAL A 78 0.17 1.62 -6.47
CA VAL A 78 1.37 2.29 -7.01
C VAL A 78 1.37 3.82 -6.85
N ASN A 79 0.21 4.45 -6.65
CA ASN A 79 0.14 5.90 -6.43
C ASN A 79 0.65 6.30 -5.04
N LEU A 80 0.85 5.35 -4.13
CA LEU A 80 1.54 5.56 -2.86
C LEU A 80 3.05 5.72 -3.04
N MET A 81 3.63 5.20 -4.12
CA MET A 81 5.05 5.27 -4.42
C MET A 81 5.48 6.65 -4.96
N ASN A 82 5.45 7.67 -4.11
CA ASN A 82 5.93 9.00 -4.43
C ASN A 82 6.66 9.62 -3.23
N THR A 83 7.48 10.63 -3.54
CA THR A 83 8.27 11.38 -2.56
C THR A 83 7.46 12.22 -1.58
N ASP A 84 6.17 12.51 -1.87
CA ASP A 84 5.31 13.32 -1.01
C ASP A 84 4.86 12.56 0.24
N CYS A 85 4.76 11.22 0.15
CA CYS A 85 4.34 10.37 1.26
C CYS A 85 5.49 9.59 1.89
N PHE A 86 6.45 9.10 1.09
CA PHE A 86 7.51 8.22 1.57
C PHE A 86 8.88 8.64 1.05
N ARG A 87 9.89 8.50 1.90
CA ARG A 87 11.29 8.57 1.47
C ARG A 87 11.68 7.30 0.72
N ARG A 88 12.75 7.38 -0.08
CA ARG A 88 13.24 6.23 -0.85
C ARG A 88 13.59 5.02 0.02
N ASP A 89 14.15 5.24 1.22
CA ASP A 89 14.54 4.18 2.17
C ASP A 89 13.33 3.48 2.81
N GLN A 90 12.13 4.06 2.68
CA GLN A 90 10.88 3.51 3.20
C GLN A 90 10.10 2.72 2.14
N ILE A 91 10.54 2.73 0.88
CA ILE A 91 9.93 1.97 -0.21
C ILE A 91 10.78 0.74 -0.47
N TRP A 92 10.13 -0.42 -0.39
CA TRP A 92 10.74 -1.73 -0.57
C TRP A 92 9.95 -2.53 -1.61
N PHE A 93 10.67 -3.31 -2.41
CA PHE A 93 10.12 -4.15 -3.45
C PHE A 93 10.35 -5.62 -3.10
N VAL A 94 9.38 -6.45 -3.43
CA VAL A 94 9.51 -7.91 -3.40
C VAL A 94 9.49 -8.39 -4.85
N ASP A 95 10.62 -8.91 -5.32
CA ASP A 95 10.73 -9.58 -6.61
C ASP A 95 10.71 -11.11 -6.40
N LYS A 96 10.03 -11.84 -7.27
CA LYS A 96 9.94 -13.30 -7.20
C LYS A 96 10.62 -13.90 -8.43
N ASP A 97 11.71 -14.62 -8.18
CA ASP A 97 12.40 -15.36 -9.24
C ASP A 97 11.54 -16.57 -9.64
N ILE A 98 11.07 -16.56 -10.89
CA ILE A 98 10.14 -17.59 -11.43
C ILE A 98 10.79 -18.97 -11.46
N LYS A 99 12.11 -19.05 -11.71
CA LYS A 99 12.82 -20.32 -11.93
C LYS A 99 13.06 -21.07 -10.63
N SER A 100 13.42 -20.34 -9.58
CA SER A 100 13.75 -20.87 -8.25
C SER A 100 12.57 -20.80 -7.28
N GLY A 101 11.58 -19.96 -7.56
CA GLY A 101 10.48 -19.65 -6.64
C GLY A 101 10.89 -18.78 -5.45
N SER A 102 12.13 -18.30 -5.40
CA SER A 102 12.65 -17.48 -4.30
C SER A 102 12.18 -16.03 -4.39
N SER A 103 12.07 -15.37 -3.24
CA SER A 103 11.72 -13.95 -3.15
C SER A 103 12.91 -13.12 -2.70
N HIS A 104 13.14 -12.02 -3.38
CA HIS A 104 14.20 -11.05 -3.09
C HIS A 104 13.57 -9.73 -2.65
N LEU A 105 14.01 -9.22 -1.50
CA LEU A 105 13.56 -7.97 -0.92
C LEU A 105 14.69 -6.93 -1.03
N TYR A 106 14.39 -5.76 -1.59
CA TYR A 106 15.36 -4.66 -1.75
C TYR A 106 14.68 -3.30 -1.65
N SER A 107 15.42 -2.31 -1.17
CA SER A 107 14.94 -0.93 -1.07
C SER A 107 15.09 -0.17 -2.39
N LEU A 108 14.21 0.80 -2.64
CA LEU A 108 14.36 1.76 -3.73
C LEU A 108 15.68 2.58 -3.65
N VAL A 109 16.31 2.68 -2.47
CA VAL A 109 17.64 3.30 -2.34
C VAL A 109 18.75 2.48 -3.00
N GLU A 110 18.60 1.16 -3.05
CA GLU A 110 19.62 0.26 -3.63
C GLU A 110 19.68 0.38 -5.16
N TYR A 111 18.58 0.86 -5.76
CA TYR A 111 18.55 1.27 -7.16
C TYR A 111 19.39 2.53 -7.36
N LYS A 112 20.68 2.31 -7.64
CA LYS A 112 21.62 3.35 -8.06
C LYS A 112 21.13 3.96 -9.36
N GLU A 113 21.31 5.28 -9.46
CA GLU A 113 21.08 6.19 -10.58
C GLU A 113 21.78 5.76 -11.89
N LYS A 114 21.54 4.54 -12.37
CA LYS A 114 21.96 4.10 -13.68
C LYS A 114 21.03 4.79 -14.69
N GLN A 115 21.37 6.03 -15.01
CA GLN A 115 20.97 6.78 -16.20
C GLN A 115 19.54 7.33 -16.28
N ARG A 116 18.82 7.52 -15.18
CA ARG A 116 17.59 8.33 -15.18
C ARG A 116 17.52 9.22 -13.95
N THR A 117 17.28 10.51 -14.15
CA THR A 117 16.78 11.40 -13.10
C THR A 117 15.44 10.83 -12.66
N LEU A 118 15.42 10.08 -11.55
CA LEU A 118 14.19 9.53 -10.98
C LEU A 118 13.26 10.71 -10.71
N LYS A 119 12.05 10.66 -11.28
CA LYS A 119 11.04 11.69 -11.04
C LYS A 119 10.53 11.58 -9.61
N SER A 120 9.84 12.61 -9.13
CA SER A 120 9.23 12.64 -7.79
C SER A 120 8.14 11.57 -7.57
N SER A 121 7.66 10.93 -8.65
CA SER A 121 6.69 9.83 -8.64
C SER A 121 7.33 8.55 -9.18
N TYR A 122 7.65 7.62 -8.27
CA TYR A 122 8.27 6.33 -8.58
C TYR A 122 7.26 5.31 -9.14
N GLY A 123 5.96 5.52 -8.92
CA GLY A 123 4.92 4.63 -9.43
C GLY A 123 4.94 4.48 -10.95
N HIS A 124 5.28 5.55 -11.69
CA HIS A 124 5.45 5.46 -13.15
C HIS A 124 6.64 4.58 -13.54
N ASP A 125 7.78 4.76 -12.88
CA ASP A 125 8.98 3.98 -13.15
C ASP A 125 8.74 2.49 -12.81
N TYR A 126 8.04 2.21 -11.71
CA TYR A 126 7.61 0.85 -11.34
C TYR A 126 6.72 0.21 -12.39
N LEU A 127 5.66 0.90 -12.83
CA LEU A 127 4.77 0.40 -13.88
C LEU A 127 5.47 0.23 -15.23
N SER A 128 6.59 0.91 -15.47
CA SER A 128 7.42 0.73 -16.66
C SER A 128 8.39 -0.46 -16.56
N GLY A 129 8.39 -1.18 -15.43
CA GLY A 129 9.30 -2.30 -15.17
C GLY A 129 10.71 -1.87 -14.76
N ALA A 130 10.93 -0.61 -14.39
CA ALA A 130 12.27 -0.10 -14.11
C ALA A 130 12.93 -0.73 -12.87
N PHE A 131 12.14 -1.37 -12.01
CA PHE A 131 12.58 -1.97 -10.76
C PHE A 131 12.46 -3.50 -10.73
N ASP A 132 12.23 -4.18 -11.85
CA ASP A 132 12.12 -5.66 -11.98
C ASP A 132 10.92 -6.34 -11.25
N ALA A 133 10.42 -5.81 -10.13
CA ALA A 133 9.32 -6.37 -9.33
C ALA A 133 7.90 -6.15 -9.91
N ILE A 134 7.75 -5.96 -11.22
CA ILE A 134 6.43 -5.78 -11.84
C ILE A 134 5.70 -7.14 -11.97
N PRO A 135 4.37 -7.21 -11.80
CA PRO A 135 3.64 -8.45 -12.02
C PRO A 135 3.84 -9.03 -13.43
N LEU A 136 4.06 -10.33 -13.49
CA LEU A 136 4.25 -11.10 -14.72
C LEU A 136 2.88 -11.45 -15.30
N PHE A 137 2.39 -10.60 -16.19
CA PHE A 137 1.28 -10.95 -17.08
C PHE A 137 1.88 -11.15 -18.48
N ASP A 138 2.38 -12.36 -18.73
CA ASP A 138 3.32 -12.64 -19.84
C ASP A 138 2.71 -12.47 -21.24
N ASN A 139 1.41 -12.76 -21.42
CA ASN A 139 0.60 -12.36 -22.58
C ASN A 139 -0.87 -12.81 -22.43
N LEU A 140 -1.76 -12.27 -23.25
CA LEU A 140 -3.15 -12.71 -23.34
C LEU A 140 -3.29 -14.14 -23.90
N ASP A 141 -2.33 -14.59 -24.70
CA ASP A 141 -2.37 -15.91 -25.34
C ASP A 141 -2.19 -17.07 -24.32
N GLU A 142 -1.52 -16.83 -23.19
CA GLU A 142 -1.42 -17.78 -22.08
C GLU A 142 -2.72 -17.86 -21.29
N PHE A 143 -3.45 -16.75 -21.20
CA PHE A 143 -4.78 -16.74 -20.61
C PHE A 143 -5.76 -17.56 -21.45
N GLU A 144 -5.68 -17.51 -22.78
CA GLU A 144 -6.47 -18.36 -23.68
C GLU A 144 -6.17 -19.86 -23.48
N LYS A 145 -4.92 -20.23 -23.19
CA LYS A 145 -4.54 -21.63 -22.88
C LYS A 145 -5.06 -22.13 -21.53
N LEU A 146 -5.41 -21.22 -20.62
CA LEU A 146 -5.97 -21.53 -19.31
C LEU A 146 -7.50 -21.60 -19.31
N MET A 147 -8.15 -21.18 -20.40
CA MET A 147 -9.59 -21.34 -20.58
C MET A 147 -9.91 -22.77 -21.04
N PRO A 148 -10.83 -23.49 -20.36
CA PRO A 148 -11.27 -24.78 -20.85
C PRO A 148 -11.93 -24.61 -22.23
N GLU A 149 -11.58 -25.49 -23.17
CA GLU A 149 -12.22 -25.51 -24.49
C GLU A 149 -13.74 -25.65 -24.32
N GLY A 150 -14.47 -24.65 -24.79
CA GLY A 150 -15.94 -24.64 -24.85
C GLY A 150 -16.47 -25.35 -26.08
#